data_AF-A0AAV5Y5Y6-F1
#
_entry.id   AF-A0AAV5Y5Y6-F1
#
_cell.length_a   1.000
_cell.length_b   1.000
_cell.length_c   1.000
_cell.angle_alpha   90.00
_cell.angle_beta   90.00
_cell.angle_gamma   90.00
#
_symmetry.space_group_name_H-M   'P 1'
#
loop_
_entity.id
_entity.type
_entity.pdbx_description
1 polymer ?
#
loop_
_entity_poly.entity_id
_entity_poly.type
_entity_poly.pdbx_seq_one_letter_code
_entity_poly.pdbx_strand_id
1 'polypeptide(L)'
;MTVLALVVNAVALGGCITRPQTIEQRATTGPTSEQMLNIKVMTAAGREPTFEEKRQWEAQVEEKISGYLRQHPDKANALDVSQFRFYRQAAVGMDKEQIMILLGPPVRVTGDQGQMEKIARGYWAAVRGNATEAWVYPLGWNLFFAGQNLIDITQYMPAQ
;
A
#
# COMPACT_ATOMS: atom_id res chain seq x y z
N MET A 1 -42.89 -34.89 43.39
CA MET A 1 -43.13 -34.48 41.99
C MET A 1 -42.58 -33.06 41.81
N THR A 2 -41.71 -32.90 40.82
CA THR A 2 -41.35 -31.65 40.10
C THR A 2 -40.66 -30.49 40.84
N VAL A 3 -39.34 -30.47 40.61
CA VAL A 3 -38.39 -29.35 40.59
C VAL A 3 -38.90 -28.20 39.71
N LEU A 4 -38.69 -26.94 40.11
CA LEU A 4 -38.58 -25.84 39.15
C LEU A 4 -37.54 -24.81 39.63
N ALA A 5 -36.32 -24.95 39.11
CA ALA A 5 -35.24 -23.99 39.25
C ALA A 5 -35.49 -22.82 38.29
N LEU A 6 -35.56 -21.59 38.82
CA LEU A 6 -35.66 -20.39 38.00
C LEU A 6 -34.25 -19.87 37.68
N VAL A 7 -33.71 -20.32 36.54
CA VAL A 7 -32.43 -19.85 36.01
C VAL A 7 -32.67 -18.50 35.32
N VAL A 8 -32.22 -17.42 35.96
CA VAL A 8 -32.14 -16.09 35.34
C VAL A 8 -30.90 -16.08 34.43
N ASN A 9 -31.09 -16.36 33.15
CA ASN A 9 -30.05 -16.25 32.13
C ASN A 9 -29.92 -14.78 31.71
N ALA A 10 -28.89 -14.11 32.20
CA ALA A 10 -28.46 -12.81 31.71
C ALA A 10 -27.86 -12.98 30.30
N VAL A 11 -28.63 -12.65 29.27
CA VAL A 11 -28.14 -12.57 27.90
C VAL A 11 -27.33 -11.27 27.77
N ALA A 12 -26.03 -11.35 28.04
CA ALA A 12 -25.09 -10.31 27.68
C ALA A 12 -24.94 -10.30 26.15
N LEU A 13 -25.57 -9.33 25.50
CA LEU A 13 -25.34 -9.01 24.10
C LEU A 13 -23.92 -8.44 23.96
N GLY A 14 -22.93 -9.32 23.84
CA GLY A 14 -21.57 -8.97 23.49
C GLY A 14 -21.49 -8.54 22.02
N GLY A 15 -21.84 -7.30 21.72
CA GLY A 15 -21.46 -6.67 20.46
C GLY A 15 -19.95 -6.58 20.39
N CYS A 16 -19.33 -7.15 19.35
CA CYS A 16 -17.92 -6.91 19.06
C CYS A 16 -17.74 -5.42 18.76
N ILE A 17 -17.32 -4.65 19.76
CA ILE A 17 -16.80 -3.30 19.55
C ILE A 17 -15.47 -3.46 18.80
N THR A 18 -15.51 -3.39 17.48
CA THR A 18 -14.33 -3.17 16.65
C THR A 18 -13.85 -1.75 16.93
N ARG A 19 -12.93 -1.61 17.89
CA ARG A 19 -12.29 -0.33 18.16
C ARG A 19 -11.51 0.10 16.90
N PRO A 20 -11.58 1.36 16.47
CA PRO A 20 -10.71 1.88 15.42
C PRO A 20 -9.24 1.57 15.77
N GLN A 21 -8.57 0.78 14.93
CA GLN A 21 -7.19 0.37 15.17
C GLN A 21 -6.24 1.27 14.38
N THR A 22 -5.22 1.78 15.06
CA THR A 22 -4.07 2.38 14.38
C THR A 22 -3.34 1.30 13.59
N ILE A 23 -3.14 1.54 12.29
CA ILE A 23 -2.27 0.71 11.46
C ILE A 23 -0.87 1.28 11.58
N GLU A 24 0.06 0.50 12.12
CA GLU A 24 1.48 0.77 12.08
C GLU A 24 2.20 -0.52 11.73
N GLN A 25 2.76 -0.59 10.53
CA GLN A 25 3.39 -1.80 10.02
C GLN A 25 4.56 -1.52 9.09
N ARG A 26 5.46 -2.50 8.99
CA ARG A 26 6.50 -2.61 7.98
C ARG A 26 6.18 -3.83 7.10
N ALA A 27 6.24 -3.66 5.79
CA ALA A 27 5.83 -4.68 4.84
C ALA A 27 6.85 -4.82 3.71
N THR A 28 6.85 -5.97 3.04
CA THR A 28 7.61 -6.18 1.80
C THR A 28 6.81 -5.81 0.56
N THR A 29 5.50 -5.66 0.70
CA THR A 29 4.56 -5.26 -0.35
C THR A 29 3.73 -4.07 0.12
N GLY A 30 3.51 -3.12 -0.78
CA GLY A 30 2.77 -1.89 -0.55
C GLY A 30 1.42 -1.87 -1.26
N PRO A 31 0.94 -0.68 -1.66
CA PRO A 31 -0.36 -0.55 -2.29
C PRO A 31 -0.40 -1.16 -3.70
N THR A 32 -1.61 -1.51 -4.12
CA THR A 32 -1.89 -1.96 -5.50
C THR A 32 -2.26 -0.79 -6.41
N SER A 33 -2.09 -0.98 -7.71
CA SER A 33 -2.57 -0.03 -8.71
C SER A 33 -4.09 0.17 -8.65
N GLU A 34 -4.86 -0.88 -8.35
CA GLU A 34 -6.32 -0.78 -8.20
C GLU A 34 -6.69 0.09 -6.98
N GLN A 35 -5.96 -0.02 -5.87
CA GLN A 35 -6.18 0.86 -4.71
C GLN A 35 -5.99 2.33 -5.10
N MET A 36 -5.02 2.64 -5.97
CA MET A 36 -4.82 4.02 -6.44
C MET A 36 -5.98 4.50 -7.32
N LEU A 37 -6.55 3.63 -8.16
CA LEU A 37 -7.76 3.95 -8.91
C LEU A 37 -8.94 4.25 -7.97
N ASN A 38 -9.18 3.38 -6.98
CA ASN A 38 -10.28 3.55 -6.03
C ASN A 38 -10.15 4.90 -5.32
N ILE A 39 -8.96 5.23 -4.83
CA ILE A 39 -8.70 6.52 -4.15
C ILE A 39 -8.92 7.69 -5.09
N LYS A 40 -8.43 7.60 -6.34
CA LYS A 40 -8.58 8.65 -7.33
C LYS A 40 -10.06 8.94 -7.62
N VAL A 41 -10.86 7.91 -7.88
CA VAL A 41 -12.29 8.10 -8.18
C VAL A 41 -13.07 8.52 -6.93
N MET A 42 -12.78 7.93 -5.78
CA MET A 42 -13.43 8.31 -4.52
C MET A 42 -13.18 9.77 -4.19
N THR A 43 -11.94 10.25 -4.35
CA THR A 43 -11.58 11.65 -4.07
C THR A 43 -12.19 12.61 -5.11
N ALA A 44 -12.27 12.21 -6.38
CA ALA A 44 -12.76 13.07 -7.46
C ALA A 44 -14.30 13.10 -7.57
N ALA A 45 -14.97 11.97 -7.32
CA ALA A 45 -16.39 11.77 -7.61
C ALA A 45 -17.21 11.27 -6.41
N GLY A 46 -16.58 10.95 -5.27
CA GLY A 46 -17.29 10.48 -4.07
C GLY A 46 -17.96 9.11 -4.23
N ARG A 47 -17.50 8.30 -5.19
CA ARG A 47 -18.02 6.96 -5.48
C ARG A 47 -16.91 5.99 -5.82
N GLU A 48 -17.23 4.71 -5.80
CA GLU A 48 -16.35 3.66 -6.33
C GLU A 48 -16.22 3.76 -7.87
N PRO A 49 -15.10 3.29 -8.45
CA PRO A 49 -14.96 3.16 -9.90
C PRO A 49 -16.00 2.23 -10.49
N THR A 50 -16.56 2.62 -11.63
CA THR A 50 -17.40 1.76 -12.46
C THR A 50 -16.58 0.66 -13.11
N PHE A 51 -17.25 -0.39 -13.59
CA PHE A 51 -16.60 -1.49 -14.30
C PHE A 51 -15.79 -1.00 -15.51
N GLU A 52 -16.32 -0.06 -16.29
CA GLU A 52 -15.62 0.46 -17.46
C GLU A 52 -14.39 1.29 -17.07
N GLU A 53 -14.46 2.10 -16.01
CA GLU A 53 -13.29 2.82 -15.48
C GLU A 53 -12.19 1.86 -14.99
N LYS A 54 -12.57 0.78 -14.31
CA LYS A 54 -11.62 -0.29 -13.90
C LYS A 54 -10.96 -0.93 -15.11
N ARG A 55 -11.74 -1.33 -16.11
CA ARG A 55 -11.25 -1.96 -17.33
C ARG A 55 -10.28 -1.06 -18.09
N GLN A 56 -10.61 0.23 -18.22
CA GLN A 56 -9.73 1.20 -18.88
C GLN A 56 -8.44 1.42 -18.10
N TRP A 57 -8.52 1.50 -16.78
CA TRP A 57 -7.33 1.62 -15.92
C TRP A 57 -6.42 0.41 -16.05
N GLU A 58 -6.97 -0.80 -15.98
CA GLU A 58 -6.20 -2.04 -16.13
C GLU A 58 -5.50 -2.12 -17.48
N ALA A 59 -6.18 -1.72 -18.57
CA ALA A 59 -5.59 -1.68 -19.90
C ALA A 59 -4.42 -0.68 -19.98
N GLN A 60 -4.57 0.52 -19.40
CA GLN A 60 -3.51 1.54 -19.38
C GLN A 60 -2.30 1.08 -18.56
N VAL A 61 -2.52 0.42 -17.42
CA VAL A 61 -1.45 -0.11 -16.58
C VAL A 61 -0.73 -1.25 -17.29
N GLU A 62 -1.46 -2.18 -17.92
CA GLU A 62 -0.88 -3.28 -18.69
C GLU A 62 -0.02 -2.77 -19.87
N GLU A 63 -0.50 -1.74 -20.57
CA GLU A 63 0.23 -1.11 -21.66
C GLU A 63 1.56 -0.52 -21.18
N LYS A 64 1.55 0.21 -20.06
CA LYS A 64 2.76 0.78 -19.45
C LYS A 64 3.73 -0.28 -18.97
N ILE A 65 3.24 -1.33 -18.30
CA ILE A 65 4.05 -2.48 -17.86
C ILE A 65 4.70 -3.14 -19.08
N SER A 66 3.93 -3.38 -20.15
CA SER A 66 4.44 -3.98 -21.39
C SER A 66 5.45 -3.08 -22.09
N GLY A 67 5.25 -1.76 -22.06
CA GLY A 67 6.22 -0.77 -22.54
C GLY A 67 7.54 -0.86 -21.78
N TYR A 68 7.47 -0.82 -20.45
CA TYR A 68 8.63 -0.91 -19.56
C TYR A 68 9.41 -2.22 -19.77
N LEU A 69 8.74 -3.37 -19.77
CA LEU A 69 9.41 -4.67 -19.92
C LEU A 69 10.08 -4.84 -21.29
N ARG A 70 9.59 -4.18 -22.35
CA ARG A 70 10.27 -4.14 -23.65
C ARG A 70 11.55 -3.29 -23.63
N GLN A 71 11.58 -2.23 -22.83
CA GLN A 71 12.73 -1.35 -22.68
C GLN A 71 13.79 -1.91 -21.73
N HIS A 72 13.39 -2.81 -20.82
CA HIS A 72 14.24 -3.45 -19.80
C HIS A 72 14.21 -4.98 -19.91
N PRO A 73 14.71 -5.56 -21.02
CA PRO A 73 14.65 -7.01 -21.25
C PRO A 73 15.47 -7.80 -20.22
N ASP A 74 16.51 -7.19 -19.64
CA ASP A 74 17.33 -7.73 -18.55
C ASP A 74 16.53 -7.93 -17.25
N LYS A 75 15.50 -7.11 -17.02
CA LYS A 75 14.65 -7.19 -15.84
C LYS A 75 13.53 -8.20 -15.96
N ALA A 76 13.13 -8.59 -17.18
CA ALA A 76 11.97 -9.44 -17.43
C ALA A 76 11.97 -10.80 -16.70
N ASN A 77 13.14 -11.28 -16.26
CA ASN A 77 13.32 -12.54 -15.52
C ASN A 77 13.51 -12.37 -14.01
N ALA A 78 13.47 -11.14 -13.48
CA ALA A 78 13.69 -10.87 -12.07
C ALA A 78 12.45 -11.23 -11.23
N LEU A 79 12.66 -11.61 -9.96
CA LEU A 79 11.61 -12.11 -9.07
C LEU A 79 10.49 -11.08 -8.83
N ASP A 80 10.84 -9.80 -8.79
CA ASP A 80 9.95 -8.66 -8.62
C ASP A 80 9.04 -8.40 -9.84
N VAL A 81 9.40 -8.88 -11.04
CA VAL A 81 8.55 -8.75 -12.23
C VAL A 81 7.24 -9.51 -12.08
N SER A 82 7.22 -10.59 -11.30
CA SER A 82 5.96 -11.28 -10.99
C SER A 82 5.01 -10.39 -10.18
N GLN A 83 5.53 -9.65 -9.20
CA GLN A 83 4.77 -8.67 -8.40
C GLN A 83 4.33 -7.47 -9.24
N PHE A 84 5.21 -6.98 -10.12
CA PHE A 84 4.94 -5.85 -11.00
C PHE A 84 3.87 -6.18 -12.05
N ARG A 85 3.99 -7.33 -12.72
CA ARG A 85 3.11 -7.72 -13.83
C ARG A 85 1.79 -8.34 -13.37
N PHE A 86 1.83 -9.32 -12.47
CA PHE A 86 0.64 -10.09 -12.11
C PHE A 86 -0.14 -9.45 -10.98
N TYR A 87 0.53 -9.09 -9.89
CA TYR A 87 -0.14 -8.51 -8.72
C TYR A 87 -0.35 -7.00 -8.84
N ARG A 88 0.37 -6.33 -9.74
CA ARG A 88 0.33 -4.87 -9.96
C ARG A 88 0.42 -4.11 -8.63
N GLN A 89 1.31 -4.60 -7.77
CA GLN A 89 1.49 -4.18 -6.39
C GLN A 89 2.93 -3.72 -6.19
N ALA A 90 3.12 -2.60 -5.50
CA ALA A 90 4.45 -2.15 -5.14
C ALA A 90 5.14 -3.19 -4.25
N ALA A 91 6.41 -3.50 -4.52
CA ALA A 91 7.19 -4.43 -3.71
C ALA A 91 8.64 -3.98 -3.57
N VAL A 92 9.26 -4.30 -2.44
CA VAL A 92 10.70 -4.11 -2.24
C VAL A 92 11.48 -4.80 -3.37
N GLY A 93 12.49 -4.12 -3.90
CA GLY A 93 13.28 -4.54 -5.05
C GLY A 93 12.91 -3.85 -6.36
N MET A 94 11.67 -3.32 -6.48
CA MET A 94 11.27 -2.54 -7.64
C MET A 94 12.05 -1.23 -7.76
N ASP A 95 12.23 -0.75 -8.97
CA ASP A 95 12.74 0.60 -9.21
C ASP A 95 11.64 1.66 -9.17
N LYS A 96 12.06 2.92 -9.15
CA LYS A 96 11.17 4.09 -9.13
C LYS A 96 10.22 4.16 -10.32
N GLU A 97 10.63 3.69 -11.50
CA GLU A 97 9.79 3.74 -12.69
C GLU A 97 8.65 2.72 -12.60
N GLN A 98 8.94 1.49 -12.14
CA GLN A 98 7.93 0.48 -11.83
C GLN A 98 6.92 1.02 -10.81
N ILE A 99 7.40 1.66 -9.72
CA ILE A 99 6.53 2.26 -8.72
C ILE A 99 5.65 3.38 -9.32
N MET A 100 6.23 4.24 -10.17
CA MET A 100 5.49 5.31 -10.84
C MET A 100 4.43 4.77 -11.82
N ILE A 101 4.72 3.68 -12.52
CA ILE A 101 3.77 3.00 -13.40
C ILE A 101 2.57 2.47 -12.61
N LEU A 102 2.83 1.82 -11.47
CA LEU A 102 1.79 1.20 -10.65
C LEU A 102 0.96 2.24 -9.90
N LEU A 103 1.64 3.18 -9.23
CA LEU A 103 1.03 4.04 -8.22
C LEU A 103 0.81 5.48 -8.69
N GLY A 104 1.46 5.88 -9.78
CA GLY A 104 1.53 7.29 -10.17
C GLY A 104 2.37 8.13 -9.22
N PRO A 105 2.25 9.47 -9.33
CA PRO A 105 3.08 10.39 -8.55
C PRO A 105 2.74 10.30 -7.05
N PRO A 106 3.75 10.32 -6.17
CA PRO A 106 3.52 10.37 -4.73
C PRO A 106 2.93 11.71 -4.29
N VAL A 107 2.25 11.71 -3.15
CA VAL A 107 1.73 12.92 -2.51
C VAL A 107 2.88 13.81 -2.02
N ARG A 108 3.98 13.19 -1.58
CA ARG A 108 5.17 13.90 -1.13
C ARG A 108 6.43 13.08 -1.39
N VAL A 109 7.51 13.78 -1.76
CA VAL A 109 8.87 13.22 -1.87
C VAL A 109 9.79 13.97 -0.91
N THR A 110 10.69 13.28 -0.25
CA THR A 110 11.73 13.91 0.58
C THR A 110 13.01 13.09 0.60
N GLY A 111 14.16 13.77 0.53
CA GLY A 111 15.49 13.20 0.82
C GLY A 111 16.08 13.72 2.14
N ASP A 112 15.32 14.51 2.89
CA ASP A 112 15.76 15.02 4.19
C ASP A 112 15.69 13.90 5.24
N GLN A 113 16.82 13.60 5.87
CA GLN A 113 16.94 12.50 6.84
C GLN A 113 16.01 12.69 8.04
N GLY A 114 15.85 13.93 8.54
CA GLY A 114 14.95 14.22 9.66
C GLY A 114 13.47 14.04 9.31
N GLN A 115 13.08 14.34 8.06
CA GLN A 115 11.75 14.02 7.56
C GLN A 115 11.54 12.53 7.35
N MET A 116 12.53 11.81 6.81
CA MET A 116 12.46 10.37 6.63
C MET A 116 12.33 9.63 7.96
N GLU A 117 13.03 10.07 9.00
CA GLU A 117 12.88 9.55 10.36
C GLU A 117 11.44 9.70 10.89
N LYS A 118 10.85 10.88 10.72
CA LYS A 118 9.46 11.14 11.12
C LYS A 118 8.46 10.28 10.36
N ILE A 119 8.73 10.01 9.08
CA ILE A 119 7.88 9.15 8.23
C ILE A 119 8.02 7.68 8.65
N ALA A 120 9.24 7.21 8.88
CA ALA A 120 9.53 5.82 9.24
C ALA A 120 9.11 5.47 10.67
N ARG A 121 9.04 6.46 11.57
CA ARG A 121 8.62 6.31 12.97
C ARG A 121 9.45 5.23 13.69
N GLY A 122 8.78 4.28 14.35
CA GLY A 122 9.44 3.18 15.06
C GLY A 122 10.32 2.30 14.16
N TYR A 123 10.15 2.36 12.83
CA TYR A 123 10.92 1.57 11.88
C TYR A 123 12.17 2.28 11.36
N TRP A 124 12.47 3.50 11.81
CA TRP A 124 13.61 4.26 11.31
C TRP A 124 14.94 3.51 11.43
N ALA A 125 15.15 2.78 12.53
CA ALA A 125 16.36 1.99 12.75
C ALA A 125 16.60 0.93 11.65
N ALA A 126 15.54 0.39 11.06
CA ALA A 126 15.62 -0.58 9.97
C ALA A 126 15.84 0.07 8.59
N VAL A 127 15.45 1.33 8.42
CA VAL A 127 15.42 2.05 7.13
C VAL A 127 16.69 2.89 6.89
N ARG A 128 17.19 3.57 7.94
CA ARG A 128 18.17 4.68 7.85
C ARG A 128 19.54 4.36 7.25
N GLY A 129 19.90 3.07 7.12
CA GLY A 129 21.24 2.68 6.65
C GLY A 129 21.47 2.96 5.17
N ASN A 130 20.45 2.72 4.34
CA ASN A 130 20.57 2.80 2.88
C ASN A 130 19.55 3.76 2.25
N ALA A 131 18.56 4.23 3.03
CA ALA A 131 17.51 5.11 2.51
C ALA A 131 18.04 6.51 2.21
N THR A 132 17.93 6.90 0.94
CA THR A 132 18.28 8.23 0.45
C THR A 132 17.05 9.09 0.17
N GLU A 133 15.88 8.48 -0.02
CA GLU A 133 14.64 9.18 -0.37
C GLU A 133 13.42 8.42 0.15
N ALA A 134 12.36 9.15 0.51
CA ALA A 134 11.07 8.60 0.88
C ALA A 134 9.95 9.20 0.02
N TRP A 135 9.06 8.35 -0.47
CA TRP A 135 7.83 8.71 -1.17
C TRP A 135 6.63 8.38 -0.29
N VAL A 136 5.75 9.36 -0.11
CA VAL A 136 4.51 9.20 0.67
C VAL A 136 3.35 9.08 -0.29
N TYR A 137 2.57 8.02 -0.10
CA TYR A 137 1.37 7.71 -0.85
C TYR A 137 0.12 7.81 0.05
N PRO A 138 -1.08 7.84 -0.55
CA PRO A 138 -2.33 7.77 0.20
C PRO A 138 -2.41 6.55 1.13
N LEU A 139 -3.37 6.55 2.05
CA LEU A 139 -3.57 5.48 3.04
C LEU A 139 -2.35 5.23 3.95
N GLY A 140 -1.51 6.25 4.13
CA GLY A 140 -0.39 6.20 5.06
C GLY A 140 0.80 5.37 4.59
N TRP A 141 0.83 4.98 3.31
CA TRP A 141 1.94 4.22 2.73
C TRP A 141 3.17 5.09 2.52
N ASN A 142 4.33 4.57 2.92
CA ASN A 142 5.63 5.23 2.77
C ASN A 142 6.62 4.25 2.15
N LEU A 143 7.21 4.65 1.04
CA LEU A 143 8.17 3.86 0.27
C LEU A 143 9.55 4.50 0.40
N PHE A 144 10.56 3.73 0.80
CA PHE A 144 11.92 4.22 1.02
C PHE A 144 12.86 3.66 -0.04
N PHE A 145 13.64 4.54 -0.67
CA PHE A 145 14.51 4.21 -1.78
C PHE A 145 15.98 4.37 -1.43
N ALA A 146 16.81 3.46 -1.93
CA ALA A 146 18.25 3.61 -2.05
C ALA A 146 18.57 3.89 -3.52
N GLY A 147 18.82 5.15 -3.87
CA GLY A 147 18.98 5.55 -5.26
C GLY A 147 17.71 5.28 -6.07
N GLN A 148 17.76 4.30 -6.99
CA GLN A 148 16.63 3.93 -7.85
C GLN A 148 15.75 2.81 -7.27
N ASN A 149 16.23 2.04 -6.29
CA ASN A 149 15.57 0.82 -5.84
C ASN A 149 14.78 1.05 -4.55
N LEU A 150 13.56 0.52 -4.50
CA LEU A 150 12.72 0.46 -3.31
C LEU A 150 13.31 -0.56 -2.33
N ILE A 151 13.70 -0.12 -1.15
CA ILE A 151 14.37 -0.97 -0.14
C ILE A 151 13.47 -1.26 1.07
N ASP A 152 12.46 -0.44 1.32
CA ASP A 152 11.57 -0.62 2.47
C ASP A 152 10.20 0.01 2.24
N ILE A 153 9.18 -0.54 2.91
CA ILE A 153 7.81 -0.06 2.86
C ILE A 153 7.25 -0.05 4.28
N THR A 154 6.74 1.10 4.71
CA THR A 154 5.99 1.21 5.97
C THR A 154 4.60 1.75 5.70
N GLN A 155 3.68 1.48 6.63
CA GLN A 155 2.36 2.08 6.62
C GLN A 155 2.05 2.60 8.01
N TYR A 156 1.58 3.85 8.06
CA TYR A 156 1.05 4.44 9.27
C TYR A 156 -0.30 5.13 8.97
N MET A 157 -1.37 4.61 9.56
CA MET A 157 -2.69 5.23 9.52
C MET A 157 -3.23 5.34 10.95
N PRO A 158 -3.50 6.56 11.45
CA PRO A 158 -4.12 6.71 12.75
C PRO A 158 -5.54 6.14 12.74
N ALA A 159 -6.00 5.66 13.90
CA ALA A 159 -7.41 5.36 14.13
C ALA A 159 -8.29 6.56 13.74
N GLN A 160 -9.32 6.31 12.92
CA GLN A 160 -10.31 7.30 12.48
C GLN A 160 -11.57 7.23 13.34
#